data_AF-A0A6G0WE38-F1
#
_entry.id   AF-A0A6G0WE38-F1
#
_cell.length_a   1.000
_cell.length_b   1.000
_cell.length_c   1.000
_cell.angle_alpha   90.00
_cell.angle_beta   90.00
_cell.angle_gamma   90.00
#
_symmetry.space_group_name_H-M   'P 1'
#
loop_
_entity.id
_entity.type
_entity.pdbx_description
1 polymer ?
#
loop_
_entity_poly.entity_id
_entity_poly.type
_entity_poly.pdbx_seq_one_letter_code
_entity_poly.pdbx_strand_id
1 'polypeptide(L)'
;MATMSTEKKIKGKSVTLAQKECLVDFMETNKELTKGKFSTNFTHKNAQHLWQKITLELNSMIGATKTTEKWRKTWTDMKCNAKTKSVGLKKSILKTGGGDYDQEITLAPIDEKIAVIIGKVPIFGQPHTVEPTIHFDNYEFLVDSSNNNILQPLEKSLYANVRGEELFTNDLPLQNESSSSKILETIQSSFNELAAKPVEISKDNVIDNTINYINQDKVISEEPIKLSVKK
;
A
#
# COMPACT_ATOMS: atom_id res chain seq x y z
N MET A 1 19.04 39.70 48.24
CA MET A 1 19.71 38.79 47.28
C MET A 1 18.83 37.57 47.09
N ALA A 2 18.19 37.41 45.93
CA ALA A 2 17.35 36.24 45.65
C ALA A 2 18.18 35.18 44.92
N THR A 3 18.38 34.03 45.55
CA THR A 3 19.06 32.87 44.97
C THR A 3 18.08 32.13 44.04
N MET A 4 18.27 32.27 42.73
CA MET A 4 17.56 31.47 41.72
C MET A 4 18.14 30.06 41.69
N SER A 5 17.50 29.11 42.36
CA SER A 5 17.82 27.67 42.25
C SER A 5 17.55 27.18 40.83
N THR A 6 18.61 26.88 40.08
CA THR A 6 18.52 26.23 38.78
C THR A 6 18.51 24.71 38.95
N GLU A 7 17.34 24.13 39.21
CA GLU A 7 17.19 22.68 39.25
C GLU A 7 17.39 22.09 37.84
N LYS A 8 18.52 21.40 37.64
CA LYS A 8 18.78 20.62 36.44
C LYS A 8 17.78 19.46 36.37
N LYS A 9 16.85 19.53 35.42
CA LYS A 9 15.89 18.45 35.13
C LYS A 9 16.63 17.15 34.79
N ILE A 10 16.61 16.18 35.71
CA ILE A 10 17.19 14.84 35.50
C ILE A 10 16.47 14.18 34.33
N LYS A 11 17.22 13.78 33.29
CA LYS A 11 16.67 13.04 32.16
C LYS A 11 16.22 11.65 32.64
N GLY A 12 14.94 11.33 32.46
CA GLY A 12 14.40 10.02 32.80
C GLY A 12 15.04 8.88 31.98
N LYS A 13 14.95 7.66 32.49
CA LYS A 13 15.43 6.44 31.80
C LYS A 13 14.80 6.32 30.40
N SER A 14 15.59 5.85 29.44
CA SER A 14 15.13 5.58 28.08
C SER A 14 14.25 4.33 28.04
N VAL A 15 13.37 4.24 27.05
CA VAL A 15 12.53 3.06 26.82
C VAL A 15 13.41 1.93 26.31
N THR A 16 13.42 0.80 27.02
CA THR A 16 14.24 -0.37 26.68
C THR A 16 13.66 -1.12 25.47
N LEU A 17 14.47 -1.98 24.84
CA LEU A 17 14.01 -2.79 23.71
C LEU A 17 12.85 -3.72 24.13
N ALA A 18 13.00 -4.41 25.27
CA ALA A 18 11.95 -5.28 25.80
C ALA A 18 10.63 -4.53 26.04
N GLN A 19 10.67 -3.30 26.56
CA GLN A 19 9.46 -2.47 26.70
C GLN A 19 8.84 -2.10 25.34
N LYS A 20 9.65 -1.86 24.31
CA LYS A 20 9.14 -1.61 22.96
C LYS A 20 8.48 -2.85 22.37
N GLU A 21 9.11 -4.02 22.51
CA GLU A 21 8.59 -5.30 22.01
C GLU A 21 7.26 -5.65 22.67
N CYS A 22 7.19 -5.60 24.01
CA CYS A 22 5.95 -5.80 24.76
C CYS A 22 4.83 -4.85 24.29
N LEU A 23 5.15 -3.57 24.06
CA LEU A 23 4.17 -2.62 23.53
C LEU A 23 3.71 -2.99 22.12
N VAL A 24 4.60 -3.44 21.24
CA VAL A 24 4.26 -3.84 19.86
C VAL A 24 3.37 -5.09 19.86
N ASP A 25 3.74 -6.13 20.62
CA ASP A 25 2.99 -7.37 20.69
C ASP A 25 1.58 -7.15 21.30
N PHE A 26 1.48 -6.23 22.27
CA PHE A 26 0.18 -5.80 22.80
C PHE A 26 -0.69 -5.11 21.73
N MET A 27 -0.10 -4.27 20.88
CA MET A 27 -0.80 -3.59 19.79
C MET A 27 -1.26 -4.56 18.70
N GLU A 28 -0.44 -5.57 18.41
CA GLU A 28 -0.76 -6.63 17.45
C GLU A 28 -1.96 -7.47 17.92
N THR A 29 -1.99 -7.83 19.20
CA THR A 29 -3.09 -8.58 19.82
C THR A 29 -4.37 -7.76 19.88
N ASN A 30 -4.27 -6.45 20.11
CA ASN A 30 -5.41 -5.54 20.30
C ASN A 30 -5.64 -4.64 19.08
N LYS A 31 -5.94 -5.23 17.92
CA LYS A 31 -6.12 -4.48 16.65
C LYS A 31 -7.19 -3.38 16.72
N GLU A 32 -8.23 -3.53 17.54
CA GLU A 32 -9.23 -2.47 17.73
C GLU A 32 -8.62 -1.18 18.30
N LEU A 33 -7.57 -1.30 19.13
CA LEU A 33 -6.83 -0.17 19.69
C LEU A 33 -6.02 0.59 18.62
N THR A 34 -5.57 -0.11 17.56
CA THR A 34 -4.70 0.46 16.52
C THR A 34 -5.48 1.09 15.37
N LYS A 35 -6.71 0.61 15.10
CA LYS A 35 -7.59 1.10 14.02
C LYS A 35 -8.00 2.56 14.15
N GLY A 36 -7.97 3.13 15.36
CA GLY A 36 -8.31 4.54 15.60
C GLY A 36 -9.78 4.89 15.35
N LYS A 37 -10.66 3.89 15.24
CA LYS A 37 -12.12 4.05 15.09
C LYS A 37 -12.82 3.38 16.25
N PHE A 38 -13.73 4.10 16.90
CA PHE A 38 -14.63 3.52 17.89
C PHE A 38 -15.82 2.87 17.20
N SER A 39 -16.29 1.78 17.78
CA SER A 39 -17.43 0.99 17.32
C SER A 39 -18.34 0.70 18.50
N THR A 40 -19.55 0.20 18.27
CA THR A 40 -20.47 -0.25 19.32
C THR A 40 -19.80 -1.22 20.30
N ASN A 41 -18.91 -2.08 19.79
CA ASN A 41 -18.18 -3.07 20.59
C ASN A 41 -16.86 -2.52 21.19
N PHE A 42 -16.37 -1.39 20.70
CA PHE A 42 -15.10 -0.80 21.13
C PHE A 42 -15.24 0.69 21.42
N THR A 43 -15.49 0.99 22.68
CA THR A 43 -15.73 2.34 23.17
C THR A 43 -14.43 3.03 23.63
N HIS A 44 -14.50 4.34 23.85
CA HIS A 44 -13.42 5.10 24.48
C HIS A 44 -13.00 4.49 25.84
N LYS A 45 -13.97 4.02 26.64
CA LYS A 45 -13.69 3.39 27.94
C LYS A 45 -12.87 2.11 27.77
N ASN A 46 -13.18 1.30 26.75
CA ASN A 46 -12.43 0.09 26.43
C ASN A 46 -10.99 0.43 26.02
N ALA A 47 -10.82 1.43 25.16
CA ALA A 47 -9.49 1.91 24.76
C ALA A 47 -8.67 2.42 25.96
N GLN A 48 -9.28 3.23 26.83
CA GLN A 48 -8.64 3.74 28.04
C GLN A 48 -8.20 2.60 28.96
N HIS A 49 -9.05 1.59 29.17
CA HIS A 49 -8.71 0.42 29.98
C HIS A 49 -7.53 -0.37 29.39
N LEU A 50 -7.51 -0.62 28.08
CA LEU A 50 -6.39 -1.30 27.42
C LEU A 50 -5.08 -0.51 27.56
N TRP A 51 -5.14 0.81 27.39
CA TRP A 51 -3.99 1.68 27.58
C TRP A 51 -3.48 1.70 29.02
N GLN A 52 -4.39 1.67 30.01
CA GLN A 52 -4.02 1.54 31.42
C GLN A 52 -3.38 0.18 31.72
N LYS A 53 -3.95 -0.91 31.18
CA LYS A 53 -3.41 -2.27 31.33
C LYS A 53 -1.96 -2.36 30.85
N ILE A 54 -1.69 -1.97 29.60
CA ILE A 54 -0.32 -2.01 29.07
C ILE A 54 0.62 -1.03 29.78
N THR A 55 0.10 0.09 30.30
CA THR A 55 0.92 1.02 31.11
C THR A 55 1.44 0.35 32.38
N LEU A 56 0.58 -0.39 33.09
CA LEU A 56 0.96 -1.10 34.30
C LEU A 56 2.00 -2.18 34.00
N GLU A 57 1.77 -2.95 32.94
CA GLU A 57 2.70 -3.98 32.47
C GLU A 57 4.07 -3.39 32.11
N LEU A 58 4.13 -2.36 31.27
CA LEU A 58 5.38 -1.72 30.87
C LEU A 58 6.14 -1.07 32.03
N ASN A 59 5.41 -0.46 32.98
CA ASN A 59 6.02 0.16 34.16
C ASN A 59 6.52 -0.87 35.17
N SER A 60 6.03 -2.11 35.13
CA SER A 60 6.55 -3.23 35.93
C SER A 60 7.86 -3.79 35.39
N MET A 61 8.16 -3.57 34.10
CA MET A 61 9.40 -3.97 33.47
C MET A 61 10.57 -3.05 33.86
N ILE A 62 11.79 -3.58 33.79
CA ILE A 62 13.01 -2.80 33.98
C ILE A 62 13.16 -1.79 32.83
N GLY A 63 13.18 -0.49 33.14
CA GLY A 63 13.37 0.55 32.14
C GLY A 63 12.74 1.89 32.48
N ALA A 64 12.06 2.48 31.49
CA ALA A 64 11.34 3.74 31.65
C ALA A 64 10.01 3.54 32.35
N THR A 65 9.70 4.40 33.32
CA THR A 65 8.36 4.48 33.92
C THR A 65 7.65 5.72 33.38
N LYS A 66 6.48 5.54 32.77
CA LYS A 66 5.75 6.62 32.09
C LYS A 66 4.27 6.56 32.44
N THR A 67 3.60 7.71 32.32
CA THR A 67 2.14 7.78 32.39
C THR A 67 1.53 7.19 31.12
N THR A 68 0.25 6.82 31.19
CA THR A 68 -0.49 6.28 30.05
C THR A 68 -0.43 7.20 28.82
N GLU A 69 -0.54 8.52 29.02
CA GLU A 69 -0.39 9.49 27.94
C GLU A 69 0.99 9.44 27.27
N LYS A 70 2.06 9.32 28.06
CA LYS A 70 3.41 9.23 27.54
C LYS A 70 3.65 7.90 26.80
N TRP A 71 3.01 6.81 27.22
CA TRP A 71 3.06 5.55 26.47
C TRP A 71 2.28 5.62 25.16
N ARG A 72 1.11 6.28 25.13
CA ARG A 72 0.38 6.59 23.90
C ARG A 72 1.24 7.38 22.92
N LYS A 73 1.91 8.43 23.41
CA LYS A 73 2.87 9.18 22.61
C LYS A 73 4.03 8.31 22.11
N THR A 74 4.60 7.48 22.97
CA THR A 74 5.71 6.57 22.61
C THR A 74 5.30 5.66 21.46
N TRP A 75 4.09 5.08 21.51
CA TRP A 75 3.54 4.29 20.41
C TRP A 75 3.41 5.10 19.10
N THR A 76 2.87 6.32 19.18
CA THR A 76 2.77 7.20 18.01
C THR A 76 4.13 7.51 17.41
N ASP A 77 5.12 7.84 18.24
CA ASP A 77 6.49 8.12 17.79
C ASP A 77 7.12 6.87 17.15
N MET A 78 6.89 5.67 17.72
CA MET A 78 7.33 4.39 17.14
C MET A 78 6.72 4.14 15.76
N LYS A 79 5.42 4.38 15.60
CA LYS A 79 4.75 4.28 14.28
C LYS A 79 5.33 5.23 13.25
N CYS A 80 5.54 6.49 13.63
CA CYS A 80 6.14 7.50 12.75
C CYS A 80 7.55 7.08 12.32
N ASN A 81 8.37 6.61 13.25
CA ASN A 81 9.73 6.15 12.96
C ASN A 81 9.75 4.94 12.02
N ALA A 82 8.94 3.92 12.30
CA ALA A 82 8.83 2.73 11.47
C ALA A 82 8.35 3.07 10.05
N LYS A 83 7.35 3.97 9.92
CA LYS A 83 6.88 4.48 8.63
C LYS A 83 8.01 5.18 7.87
N THR A 84 8.72 6.11 8.51
CA THR A 84 9.83 6.85 7.88
C THR A 84 10.91 5.90 7.38
N LYS A 85 11.31 4.92 8.18
CA LYS A 85 12.28 3.90 7.79
C LYS A 85 11.79 3.04 6.63
N SER A 86 10.53 2.59 6.67
CA SER A 86 9.92 1.80 5.59
C SER A 86 9.86 2.57 4.26
N VAL A 87 9.51 3.86 4.31
CA VAL A 87 9.51 4.74 3.14
C VAL A 87 10.95 4.98 2.63
N GLY A 88 11.90 5.20 3.54
CA GLY A 88 13.32 5.36 3.21
C GLY A 88 13.90 4.13 2.51
N LEU A 89 13.59 2.94 3.03
CA LEU A 89 13.98 1.67 2.43
C LEU A 89 13.43 1.53 1.01
N LYS A 90 12.13 1.78 0.80
CA LYS A 90 11.52 1.77 -0.54
C LYS A 90 12.23 2.75 -1.49
N LYS A 91 12.48 3.98 -1.04
CA LYS A 91 13.16 4.99 -1.87
C LYS A 91 14.56 4.54 -2.26
N SER A 92 15.27 3.86 -1.35
CA SER A 92 16.59 3.32 -1.65
C SER A 92 16.52 2.22 -2.71
N ILE A 93 15.57 1.28 -2.56
CA ILE A 93 15.35 0.19 -3.53
C ILE A 93 14.98 0.73 -4.92
N LEU A 94 14.18 1.80 -4.98
CA LEU A 94 13.75 2.42 -6.24
C LEU A 94 14.76 3.44 -6.80
N LYS A 95 15.88 3.68 -6.10
CA LYS A 95 16.86 4.66 -6.54
C LYS A 95 17.62 4.10 -7.74
N THR A 96 17.41 4.70 -8.90
CA THR A 96 18.16 4.37 -10.12
C THR A 96 19.32 5.34 -10.29
N GLY A 97 20.56 4.83 -10.27
CA GLY A 97 21.79 5.60 -10.51
C GLY A 97 23.03 4.71 -10.35
N GLY A 98 24.10 4.96 -11.11
CA GLY A 98 25.31 4.12 -11.16
C GLY A 98 26.31 4.32 -10.01
N GLY A 99 25.81 4.54 -8.79
CA GLY A 99 26.66 4.61 -7.59
C GLY A 99 26.73 3.27 -6.88
N ASP A 100 27.80 3.04 -6.13
CA ASP A 100 27.99 1.82 -5.35
C ASP A 100 26.83 1.61 -4.36
N TYR A 101 26.34 0.37 -4.31
CA TYR A 101 25.22 -0.04 -3.47
C TYR A 101 25.78 -0.51 -2.13
N ASP A 102 25.78 0.35 -1.12
CA ASP A 102 26.22 -0.04 0.22
C ASP A 102 25.12 -0.77 0.99
N GLN A 103 25.45 -2.02 1.35
CA GLN A 103 24.80 -2.90 2.34
C GLN A 103 23.35 -3.33 2.06
N GLU A 104 23.02 -4.53 2.54
CA GLU A 104 21.66 -5.07 2.55
C GLU A 104 20.79 -4.20 3.48
N ILE A 105 20.13 -3.17 2.91
CA ILE A 105 19.28 -2.27 3.68
C ILE A 105 18.04 -3.07 4.09
N THR A 106 18.02 -3.52 5.34
CA THR A 106 16.90 -4.25 5.93
C THR A 106 16.27 -3.43 7.03
N LEU A 107 14.96 -3.61 7.20
CA LEU A 107 14.22 -2.98 8.28
C LEU A 107 14.45 -3.78 9.56
N ALA A 108 14.62 -3.12 10.70
CA ALA A 108 14.77 -3.84 11.97
C ALA A 108 13.47 -4.65 12.26
N PRO A 109 13.56 -5.83 12.88
CA PRO A 109 12.39 -6.71 13.07
C PRO A 109 11.21 -6.04 13.78
N ILE A 110 11.49 -5.17 14.76
CA ILE A 110 10.45 -4.43 15.47
C ILE A 110 9.76 -3.38 14.57
N ASP A 111 10.52 -2.72 13.69
CA ASP A 111 9.98 -1.73 12.77
C ASP A 111 9.14 -2.41 11.68
N GLU A 112 9.51 -3.62 11.26
CA GLU A 112 8.73 -4.46 10.35
C GLU A 112 7.38 -4.88 10.95
N LYS A 113 7.38 -5.39 12.18
CA LYS A 113 6.14 -5.67 12.92
C LYS A 113 5.23 -4.45 13.00
N ILE A 114 5.79 -3.28 13.33
CA ILE A 114 5.03 -2.03 13.39
C ILE A 114 4.47 -1.66 12.01
N ALA A 115 5.25 -1.83 10.93
CA ALA A 115 4.80 -1.57 9.57
C ALA A 115 3.60 -2.46 9.18
N VAL A 116 3.61 -3.73 9.58
CA VAL A 116 2.48 -4.65 9.39
C VAL A 116 1.23 -4.17 10.15
N ILE A 117 1.37 -3.75 11.41
CA ILE A 117 0.26 -3.25 12.23
C ILE A 117 -0.36 -1.97 11.63
N ILE A 118 0.47 -1.04 11.13
CA ILE A 118 0.01 0.21 10.51
C ILE A 118 -0.67 -0.07 9.15
N GLY A 119 -0.18 -1.07 8.43
CA GLY A 119 -0.66 -1.44 7.10
C GLY A 119 0.01 -0.69 5.96
N LYS A 120 -0.33 -1.10 4.74
CA LYS A 120 0.31 -0.64 3.50
C LYS A 120 -0.05 0.80 3.13
N VAL A 121 -1.31 1.20 3.30
CA VAL A 121 -1.82 2.50 2.82
C VAL A 121 -1.06 3.69 3.42
N PRO A 122 -0.79 3.76 4.74
CA PRO A 122 -0.03 4.88 5.30
C PRO A 122 1.43 4.95 4.83
N ILE A 123 1.99 3.85 4.32
CA ILE A 123 3.39 3.74 3.87
C ILE A 123 3.50 3.98 2.37
N PHE A 124 2.62 3.37 1.57
CA PHE A 124 2.70 3.32 0.12
C PHE A 124 1.70 4.22 -0.60
N GLY A 125 0.75 4.81 0.13
CA GLY A 125 -0.39 5.52 -0.45
C GLY A 125 -1.57 4.59 -0.76
N GLN A 126 -2.69 5.19 -1.13
CA GLN A 126 -3.88 4.45 -1.53
C GLN A 126 -3.69 3.90 -2.95
N PRO A 127 -3.81 2.58 -3.16
CA PRO A 127 -3.74 2.01 -4.51
C PRO A 127 -4.99 2.46 -5.30
N HIS A 128 -4.80 2.77 -6.58
CA HIS A 128 -5.88 3.13 -7.52
C HIS A 128 -6.69 4.37 -7.13
N THR A 129 -6.00 5.45 -6.76
CA THR A 129 -6.67 6.77 -6.67
C THR A 129 -6.83 7.32 -8.09
N VAL A 130 -8.08 7.50 -8.55
CA VAL A 130 -8.35 8.19 -9.83
C VAL A 130 -7.87 9.63 -9.69
N GLU A 131 -6.97 10.05 -10.56
CA GLU A 131 -6.54 11.45 -10.61
C GLU A 131 -7.71 12.30 -11.09
N PRO A 132 -8.06 13.40 -10.39
CA PRO A 132 -9.11 14.29 -10.88
C PRO A 132 -8.68 14.88 -12.22
N THR A 133 -9.44 14.59 -13.27
CA THR A 133 -9.23 15.21 -14.59
C THR A 133 -9.68 16.67 -14.51
N ILE A 134 -8.74 17.60 -14.66
CA ILE A 134 -9.04 19.02 -14.79
C ILE A 134 -9.33 19.29 -16.27
N HIS A 135 -10.57 19.61 -16.60
CA HIS A 135 -10.95 20.06 -17.93
C HIS A 135 -10.92 21.60 -17.94
N PHE A 136 -10.10 22.18 -18.83
CA PHE A 136 -10.10 23.61 -19.06
C PHE A 136 -10.99 23.91 -20.27
N ASP A 137 -12.25 24.27 -20.04
CA ASP A 137 -13.27 24.42 -21.10
C ASP A 137 -12.87 25.38 -22.24
N ASN A 138 -11.95 26.31 -21.95
CA ASN A 138 -11.51 27.40 -22.82
C ASN A 138 -10.11 27.22 -23.44
N TYR A 139 -9.43 26.11 -23.15
CA TYR A 139 -8.08 25.84 -23.65
C TYR A 139 -8.02 24.45 -24.28
N GLU A 140 -7.63 24.40 -25.55
CA GLU A 140 -7.30 23.16 -26.23
C GLU A 140 -5.78 23.04 -26.30
N PHE A 141 -5.22 22.04 -25.64
CA PHE A 141 -3.79 21.72 -25.79
C PHE A 141 -3.61 20.99 -27.12
N LEU A 142 -3.15 21.72 -28.14
CA LEU A 142 -2.64 21.11 -29.36
C LEU A 142 -1.28 20.47 -29.03
N VAL A 143 -1.27 19.14 -28.91
CA VAL A 143 -0.02 18.38 -28.73
C VAL A 143 0.48 17.99 -30.12
N ASP A 144 1.46 18.71 -30.66
CA ASP A 144 2.20 18.27 -31.83
C ASP A 144 3.14 17.12 -31.42
N SER A 145 2.76 15.89 -31.77
CA SER A 145 3.57 14.70 -31.46
C SER A 145 4.91 14.66 -32.21
N SER A 146 5.18 15.61 -33.12
CA SER A 146 6.44 15.68 -33.85
C SER A 146 7.54 16.48 -33.14
N ASN A 147 7.18 17.39 -32.23
CA ASN A 147 8.15 18.24 -31.54
C ASN A 147 7.69 18.47 -30.11
N ASN A 148 8.49 18.04 -29.12
CA ASN A 148 8.25 18.16 -27.66
C ASN A 148 8.17 19.63 -27.14
N ASN A 149 7.53 20.53 -27.88
CA ASN A 149 7.27 21.90 -27.49
C ASN A 149 5.80 22.05 -27.14
N ILE A 150 5.55 22.42 -25.89
CA ILE A 150 4.23 22.85 -25.42
C ILE A 150 3.92 24.17 -26.13
N LEU A 151 3.03 24.15 -27.12
CA LEU A 151 2.46 25.38 -27.65
C LEU A 151 1.58 26.02 -26.56
N GLN A 152 1.78 27.31 -26.34
CA GLN A 152 1.12 28.05 -25.27
C GLN A 152 -0.41 27.93 -25.34
N PRO A 153 -1.12 28.00 -24.21
CA PRO A 153 -2.58 27.88 -24.20
C PRO A 153 -3.22 28.97 -25.07
N LEU A 154 -3.82 28.59 -26.19
CA LEU A 154 -4.53 29.52 -27.07
C LEU A 154 -6.02 29.51 -26.74
N GLU A 155 -6.61 30.70 -26.59
CA GLU A 155 -8.01 30.85 -26.21
C GLU A 155 -8.93 30.38 -27.36
N LYS A 156 -9.93 29.55 -27.04
CA LYS A 156 -10.90 28.97 -28.00
C LYS A 156 -11.59 30.02 -28.90
N SER A 157 -11.74 31.25 -28.39
CA SER A 157 -12.36 32.39 -29.06
C SER A 157 -11.68 32.79 -30.39
N LEU A 158 -10.41 32.43 -30.59
CA LEU A 158 -9.63 32.80 -31.77
C LEU A 158 -9.91 31.90 -32.99
N TYR A 159 -10.42 30.68 -32.80
CA TYR A 159 -10.72 29.75 -33.91
C TYR A 159 -12.07 29.98 -34.58
N ALA A 160 -12.98 30.74 -33.95
CA ALA A 160 -14.30 31.02 -34.52
C ALA A 160 -14.23 31.95 -35.76
N ASN A 161 -13.12 32.65 -35.98
CA ASN A 161 -12.98 33.64 -37.05
C ASN A 161 -12.33 33.08 -38.35
N VAL A 162 -12.02 31.78 -38.43
CA VAL A 162 -11.37 31.18 -39.61
C VAL A 162 -12.31 30.26 -40.41
N ARG A 163 -13.58 30.13 -40.03
CA ARG A 163 -14.55 29.30 -40.76
C ARG A 163 -15.82 30.05 -41.16
N GLY A 164 -15.63 31.16 -41.87
CA GLY A 164 -16.65 31.77 -42.72
C GLY A 164 -16.21 31.70 -44.17
N GLU A 165 -17.02 31.03 -45.01
CA GLU A 165 -16.95 30.95 -46.50
C GLU A 165 -15.84 30.04 -47.07
N GLU A 166 -16.03 29.10 -48.00
CA GLU A 166 -17.09 28.76 -48.96
C GLU A 166 -17.29 27.23 -49.07
N LEU A 167 -18.50 26.83 -49.42
CA LEU A 167 -18.87 25.47 -49.85
C LEU A 167 -18.29 25.20 -51.25
N PHE A 168 -17.38 24.22 -51.39
CA PHE A 168 -17.11 23.59 -52.68
C PHE A 168 -17.09 22.06 -52.52
N THR A 169 -18.13 21.42 -53.06
CA THR A 169 -18.23 19.98 -53.26
C THR A 169 -17.22 19.54 -54.30
N ASN A 170 -16.31 18.62 -53.96
CA ASN A 170 -15.59 17.81 -54.94
C ASN A 170 -15.32 16.42 -54.34
N ASP A 171 -16.17 15.48 -54.73
CA ASP A 171 -15.99 14.03 -54.56
C ASP A 171 -14.84 13.51 -55.45
N LEU A 172 -13.97 12.63 -54.93
CA LEU A 172 -13.22 11.60 -55.67
C LEU A 172 -12.77 10.49 -54.67
N PRO A 173 -12.65 9.21 -55.06
CA PRO A 173 -13.20 8.07 -54.32
C PRO A 173 -12.10 7.22 -53.68
N LEU A 174 -12.38 6.70 -52.48
CA LEU A 174 -11.58 5.68 -51.82
C LEU A 174 -11.80 4.31 -52.50
N GLN A 175 -10.81 3.82 -53.24
CA GLN A 175 -10.69 2.41 -53.60
C GLN A 175 -9.78 1.70 -52.58
N ASN A 176 -10.36 1.08 -51.55
CA ASN A 176 -9.93 -0.21 -50.97
C ASN A 176 -10.80 -0.61 -49.76
N GLU A 177 -12.06 -1.01 -50.03
CA GLU A 177 -13.03 -1.50 -49.03
C GLU A 177 -13.26 -3.02 -49.11
N SER A 178 -12.38 -3.79 -49.77
CA SER A 178 -12.62 -5.23 -50.02
C SER A 178 -12.01 -6.19 -48.99
N SER A 179 -11.07 -5.74 -48.15
CA SER A 179 -10.40 -6.61 -47.16
C SER A 179 -10.87 -6.39 -45.71
N SER A 180 -11.42 -5.23 -45.37
CA SER A 180 -11.83 -4.91 -43.99
C SER A 180 -13.19 -5.51 -43.63
N SER A 181 -14.13 -5.53 -44.58
CA SER A 181 -15.49 -6.07 -44.38
C SER A 181 -15.49 -7.57 -44.12
N LYS A 182 -14.64 -8.34 -44.81
CA LYS A 182 -14.52 -9.80 -44.61
C LYS A 182 -13.95 -10.16 -43.24
N ILE A 183 -13.04 -9.34 -42.70
CA ILE A 183 -12.44 -9.55 -41.38
C ILE A 183 -13.48 -9.32 -40.29
N LEU A 184 -14.27 -8.25 -40.40
CA LEU A 184 -15.32 -7.93 -39.43
C LEU A 184 -16.45 -8.96 -39.46
N GLU A 185 -16.83 -9.47 -40.64
CA GLU A 185 -17.87 -10.49 -40.79
C GLU A 185 -17.43 -11.86 -40.22
N THR A 186 -16.16 -12.23 -40.41
CA THR A 186 -15.58 -13.47 -39.85
C THR A 186 -15.49 -13.42 -38.32
N ILE A 187 -15.10 -12.26 -37.76
CA ILE A 187 -15.02 -12.06 -36.31
C ILE A 187 -16.42 -12.09 -35.68
N GLN A 188 -17.41 -11.47 -36.33
CA GLN A 188 -18.78 -11.45 -35.83
C GLN A 188 -19.44 -12.84 -35.86
N SER A 189 -19.13 -13.65 -36.88
CA SER A 189 -19.65 -15.02 -36.99
C SER A 189 -19.06 -15.94 -35.90
N SER A 190 -17.76 -15.82 -35.62
CA SER A 190 -17.07 -16.57 -34.55
C SER A 190 -17.61 -16.24 -33.14
N PHE A 191 -17.97 -14.98 -32.90
CA PHE A 191 -18.56 -14.56 -31.62
C PHE A 191 -19.96 -15.14 -31.38
N ASN A 192 -20.79 -15.21 -32.43
CA ASN A 192 -22.15 -15.74 -32.34
C ASN A 192 -22.18 -17.26 -32.12
N GLU A 193 -21.16 -18.00 -32.59
CA GLU A 193 -21.04 -19.45 -32.40
C GLU A 193 -20.65 -19.84 -30.96
N LEU A 194 -19.89 -18.99 -30.25
CA LEU A 194 -19.58 -19.17 -28.82
C LEU A 194 -20.76 -18.86 -27.91
N ALA A 195 -21.63 -17.91 -28.29
CA ALA A 195 -22.75 -17.47 -27.46
C ALA A 195 -23.95 -18.45 -27.47
N ALA A 196 -24.00 -19.38 -28.44
CA ALA A 196 -25.14 -20.27 -28.65
C ALA A 196 -25.02 -21.67 -28.01
N LYS A 197 -23.92 -22.00 -27.31
CA LYS A 197 -23.77 -23.30 -26.63
C LYS A 197 -24.09 -23.17 -25.13
N PRO A 198 -25.09 -23.91 -24.60
CA PRO A 198 -25.28 -24.01 -23.16
C PRO A 198 -24.10 -24.79 -22.56
N VAL A 199 -23.46 -24.18 -21.56
CA VAL A 199 -22.39 -24.81 -20.77
C VAL A 199 -23.06 -25.73 -19.74
N GLU A 200 -23.12 -27.03 -20.01
CA GLU A 200 -23.32 -28.03 -18.97
C GLU A 200 -22.00 -28.27 -18.23
N ILE A 201 -21.89 -27.78 -17.00
CA ILE A 201 -20.81 -28.15 -16.09
C ILE A 201 -21.29 -29.33 -15.24
N SER A 202 -20.87 -30.54 -15.61
CA SER A 202 -20.89 -31.71 -14.72
C SER A 202 -19.98 -31.46 -13.52
N LYS A 203 -20.51 -31.69 -12.31
CA LYS A 203 -19.89 -31.30 -11.03
C LYS A 203 -18.79 -32.23 -10.50
N ASP A 204 -18.31 -33.21 -11.26
CA ASP A 204 -17.54 -34.31 -10.66
C ASP A 204 -16.02 -34.30 -10.87
N ASN A 205 -15.42 -33.30 -11.57
CA ASN A 205 -13.99 -33.36 -11.93
C ASN A 205 -13.09 -32.23 -11.38
N VAL A 206 -13.57 -31.38 -10.46
CA VAL A 206 -12.77 -30.27 -9.89
C VAL A 206 -12.06 -30.68 -8.60
N ILE A 207 -12.55 -31.70 -7.89
CA ILE A 207 -12.09 -32.01 -6.53
C ILE A 207 -10.77 -32.81 -6.53
N ASP A 208 -10.53 -33.65 -7.55
CA ASP A 208 -9.38 -34.57 -7.56
C ASP A 208 -8.05 -33.88 -7.92
N ASN A 209 -8.08 -32.81 -8.71
CA ASN A 209 -6.87 -32.06 -9.07
C ASN A 209 -6.38 -31.15 -7.94
N THR A 210 -7.27 -30.70 -7.03
CA THR A 210 -6.87 -29.91 -5.86
C THR A 210 -6.32 -30.78 -4.74
N ILE A 211 -6.83 -32.01 -4.57
CA ILE A 211 -6.34 -32.94 -3.54
C ILE A 211 -4.92 -33.46 -3.86
N ASN A 212 -4.60 -33.70 -5.14
CA ASN A 212 -3.27 -34.16 -5.54
C ASN A 212 -2.16 -33.12 -5.33
N TYR A 213 -2.49 -31.82 -5.37
CA TYR A 213 -1.52 -30.75 -5.10
C TYR A 213 -1.28 -30.55 -3.59
N ILE A 214 -2.29 -30.80 -2.75
CA ILE A 214 -2.19 -30.67 -1.29
C ILE A 214 -1.44 -31.86 -0.65
N ASN A 215 -1.47 -33.03 -1.28
CA ASN A 215 -0.84 -34.25 -0.75
C ASN A 215 0.64 -34.45 -1.13
N GLN A 216 1.23 -33.56 -1.94
CA GLN A 216 2.67 -33.64 -2.27
C GLN A 216 3.59 -33.01 -1.22
N ASP A 217 3.07 -32.18 -0.31
CA ASP A 217 3.88 -31.48 0.72
C ASP A 217 3.81 -32.10 2.12
N LYS A 218 3.24 -33.30 2.29
CA LYS A 218 3.04 -33.92 3.62
C LYS A 218 3.61 -35.33 3.79
N VAL A 219 4.79 -35.63 3.23
CA VAL A 219 5.52 -36.88 3.52
C VAL A 219 7.04 -36.64 3.53
N ILE A 220 7.67 -36.90 4.70
CA ILE A 220 9.13 -37.01 5.03
C ILE A 220 9.81 -35.66 5.36
N SER A 221 10.28 -35.35 6.59
CA SER A 221 11.05 -36.19 7.52
C SER A 221 10.77 -35.89 9.00
N GLU A 222 10.22 -36.87 9.73
CA GLU A 222 10.54 -37.07 11.15
C GLU A 222 11.45 -38.29 11.25
N GLU A 223 12.62 -38.16 11.89
CA GLU A 223 13.34 -39.28 12.52
C GLU A 223 14.15 -38.78 13.74
N PRO A 224 14.48 -39.68 14.70
CA PRO A 224 14.28 -39.41 16.12
C PRO A 224 15.54 -39.01 16.92
N ILE A 225 15.26 -38.47 18.10
CA ILE A 225 16.20 -38.13 19.17
C ILE A 225 17.00 -39.37 19.59
N LYS A 226 18.35 -39.33 19.46
CA LYS A 226 19.26 -40.22 20.18
C LYS A 226 19.83 -39.51 21.41
N LEU A 227 19.40 -39.94 22.59
CA LEU A 227 20.11 -39.72 23.85
C LEU A 227 21.52 -40.33 23.74
N SER A 228 22.55 -39.55 24.06
CA SER A 228 23.88 -40.08 24.40
C SER A 228 24.24 -39.61 25.81
N VAL A 229 23.97 -40.46 26.78
CA VAL A 229 24.57 -40.41 28.12
C VAL A 229 26.06 -40.76 27.97
N LYS A 230 26.96 -39.89 28.41
CA LYS A 230 28.35 -40.28 28.71
C LYS A 230 28.57 -40.17 30.21
N LYS A 231 28.91 -41.32 30.79
CA LYS A 231 29.60 -41.48 32.07
C LYS A 231 30.95 -40.76 32.05
#